data_AF-A0A1Q8ZGH1-F1
#
_entry.id   AF-A0A1Q8ZGH1-F1
#
_cell.length_a   1.000
_cell.length_b   1.000
_cell.length_c   1.000
_cell.angle_alpha   90.00
_cell.angle_beta   90.00
_cell.angle_gamma   90.00
#
_symmetry.space_group_name_H-M   'P 1'
#
loop_
_entity.id
_entity.type
_entity.pdbx_description
1 polymer ?
#
loop_
_entity_poly.entity_id
_entity_poly.type
_entity_poly.pdbx_seq_one_letter_code
_entity_poly.pdbx_strand_id
1 'polypeptide(L)'
;MLPTLEMLPPAAQKKIQSWIRSRHVICSGNFFVFETVDYSALERFSHCISVLGGSVISVDPVGKIWMSDRRQVIVYHARASLHTPHHDLKQYWIKHGSFRTRFDQRV
;
A
#
# COMPACT_ATOMS: atom_id res chain seq x y z
N MET A 1 15.71 12.66 16.50
CA MET A 1 14.81 12.95 15.36
C MET A 1 15.69 12.97 14.11
N LEU A 2 15.72 11.87 13.34
CA LEU A 2 16.54 11.82 12.12
C LEU A 2 15.76 12.53 10.99
N PRO A 3 16.42 13.36 10.16
CA PRO A 3 15.77 14.00 9.04
C PRO A 3 15.37 12.89 8.05
N THR A 4 14.07 12.66 7.88
CA THR A 4 13.57 11.85 6.78
C THR A 4 14.02 12.53 5.50
N LEU A 5 14.97 11.91 4.79
CA LEU A 5 15.30 12.24 3.41
C LEU A 5 13.98 12.52 2.68
N GLU A 6 13.72 13.78 2.33
CA GLU A 6 12.43 14.18 1.77
C GLU A 6 12.21 13.39 0.49
N MET A 7 11.34 12.40 0.58
CA MET A 7 11.01 11.57 -0.56
C MET A 7 10.22 12.46 -1.53
N LEU A 8 10.78 12.67 -2.72
CA LEU A 8 10.16 13.52 -3.73
C LEU A 8 8.92 12.83 -4.35
N PRO A 9 7.94 13.59 -4.86
CA PRO A 9 6.73 13.01 -5.47
C PRO A 9 6.99 11.94 -6.55
N PRO A 10 7.97 12.10 -7.48
CA PRO A 10 8.28 11.05 -8.45
C PRO A 10 8.83 9.77 -7.80
N ALA A 11 9.58 9.89 -6.70
CA ALA A 11 10.10 8.75 -5.95
C ALA A 11 8.98 8.02 -5.20
N ALA A 12 8.07 8.78 -4.57
CA ALA A 12 6.86 8.26 -3.94
C ALA A 12 6.00 7.47 -4.93
N GLN A 13 5.74 8.05 -6.11
CA GLN A 13 4.97 7.42 -7.17
C GLN A 13 5.62 6.10 -7.64
N LYS A 14 6.93 6.10 -7.92
CA LYS A 14 7.66 4.88 -8.29
C LYS A 14 7.58 3.81 -7.20
N LYS A 15 7.59 4.22 -5.92
CA LYS A 15 7.46 3.28 -4.80
C LYS A 15 6.07 2.65 -4.76
N ILE A 16 5.00 3.43 -4.89
CA ILE A 16 3.63 2.90 -4.99
C ILE A 16 3.49 1.96 -6.20
N GLN A 17 4.03 2.33 -7.37
CA GLN A 17 4.03 1.47 -8.57
C GLN A 17 4.72 0.12 -8.33
N SER A 18 5.81 0.09 -7.57
CA SER A 18 6.47 -1.16 -7.17
C SER A 18 5.56 -2.04 -6.29
N TRP A 19 4.83 -1.44 -5.35
CA TRP A 19 3.86 -2.16 -4.53
C TRP A 19 2.61 -2.61 -5.29
N ILE A 20 2.18 -1.86 -6.31
CA ILE A 20 1.13 -2.29 -7.25
C ILE A 20 1.58 -3.56 -7.96
N ARG A 21 2.79 -3.56 -8.56
CA ARG A 21 3.31 -4.72 -9.31
C ARG A 21 3.51 -5.96 -8.44
N SER A 22 3.93 -5.77 -7.19
CA SER A 22 4.10 -6.86 -6.22
C SER A 22 2.81 -7.26 -5.50
N ARG A 23 1.65 -6.73 -5.94
CA ARG A 23 0.32 -7.00 -5.39
C ARG A 23 0.19 -6.71 -3.89
N HIS A 24 0.93 -5.72 -3.40
CA HIS A 24 0.72 -5.17 -2.07
C HIS A 24 -0.28 -4.02 -2.09
N VAL A 25 -0.35 -3.25 -3.20
CA VAL A 25 -1.35 -2.19 -3.40
C VAL A 25 -2.38 -2.62 -4.43
N ILE A 26 -3.66 -2.48 -4.10
CA ILE A 26 -4.78 -2.55 -5.05
C ILE A 26 -5.61 -1.27 -5.01
N CYS A 27 -6.41 -1.04 -6.05
CA CYS A 27 -7.46 -0.02 -5.99
C CYS A 27 -8.80 -0.68 -5.63
N SER A 28 -9.52 -0.08 -4.69
CA SER A 28 -10.89 -0.44 -4.31
C SER A 28 -11.77 0.81 -4.36
N GLY A 29 -12.54 0.95 -5.44
CA GLY A 29 -13.28 2.17 -5.74
C GLY A 29 -12.35 3.38 -5.96
N ASN A 30 -12.40 4.34 -5.04
CA ASN A 30 -11.55 5.54 -5.04
C ASN A 30 -10.36 5.45 -4.09
N PHE A 31 -10.17 4.29 -3.45
CA PHE A 31 -9.15 4.11 -2.43
C PHE A 31 -8.02 3.22 -2.93
N PHE A 32 -6.83 3.49 -2.42
CA PHE A 32 -5.70 2.58 -2.48
C PHE A 32 -5.70 1.75 -1.20
N VAL A 33 -5.64 0.45 -1.37
CA VAL A 33 -5.58 -0.54 -0.28
C VAL A 33 -4.19 -1.12 -0.31
N PHE A 34 -3.43 -0.94 0.77
CA PHE A 34 -2.10 -1.50 0.95
C PHE A 34 -2.11 -2.56 2.02
N GLU A 35 -1.61 -3.76 1.70
CA GLU A 35 -1.45 -4.83 2.66
C GLU A 35 0.01 -5.21 2.88
N THR A 36 0.34 -5.50 4.14
CA THR A 36 1.70 -5.88 4.54
C THR A 36 1.70 -6.59 5.89
N VAL A 37 2.75 -7.37 6.12
CA VAL A 37 3.08 -7.94 7.44
C VAL A 37 4.18 -7.14 8.16
N ASP A 38 4.80 -6.18 7.46
CA ASP A 38 5.84 -5.29 7.95
C ASP A 38 5.24 -3.92 8.27
N TYR A 39 5.21 -3.57 9.55
CA TYR A 39 4.69 -2.29 10.03
C TYR A 39 5.52 -1.11 9.50
N SER A 40 6.84 -1.27 9.32
CA SER A 40 7.67 -0.19 8.76
C SER A 40 7.33 0.09 7.28
N ALA A 41 6.72 -0.86 6.58
CA ALA A 41 6.21 -0.62 5.24
C ALA A 41 4.90 0.18 5.25
N LEU A 42 4.07 0.09 6.30
CA LEU A 42 2.90 0.96 6.50
C LEU A 42 3.31 2.42 6.66
N GLU A 43 4.32 2.68 7.49
CA GLU A 43 4.84 4.04 7.69
C GLU A 43 5.37 4.62 6.37
N ARG A 44 6.14 3.82 5.61
CA ARG A 44 6.61 4.21 4.28
C ARG A 44 5.47 4.45 3.30
N PHE A 45 4.42 3.63 3.33
CA PHE A 45 3.24 3.81 2.48
C PHE A 45 2.50 5.10 2.85
N SER A 46 2.27 5.36 4.14
CA SER A 46 1.63 6.56 4.64
C SER A 46 2.38 7.82 4.23
N HIS A 47 3.71 7.79 4.33
CA HIS A 47 4.55 8.89 3.85
C HIS A 47 4.44 9.09 2.33
N CYS A 48 4.43 8.01 1.53
CA CYS A 48 4.22 8.12 0.07
C CYS A 48 2.88 8.77 -0.28
N ILE A 49 1.81 8.34 0.38
CA ILE A 49 0.47 8.91 0.18
C ILE A 49 0.46 10.40 0.54
N SER A 50 1.06 10.78 1.67
CA SER A 50 1.16 12.19 2.08
C SER A 50 1.93 13.04 1.08
N VAL A 51 3.09 12.56 0.60
CA VAL A 51 3.91 13.26 -0.40
C VAL A 51 3.15 13.44 -1.73
N LEU A 52 2.27 12.50 -2.07
CA LEU A 52 1.42 12.56 -3.27
C LEU A 52 0.13 13.37 -3.05
N GLY A 53 0.01 14.09 -1.92
CA GLY A 53 -1.14 14.95 -1.62
C GLY A 53 -2.38 14.19 -1.15
N GLY A 54 -2.23 12.97 -0.65
CA GLY A 54 -3.30 12.14 -0.11
C GLY A 54 -3.27 12.00 1.41
N SER A 55 -4.12 11.10 1.91
CA SER A 55 -4.22 10.75 3.32
C SER A 55 -4.48 9.25 3.51
N VAL A 56 -3.93 8.68 4.57
CA VAL A 56 -4.33 7.35 5.07
C VAL A 56 -5.54 7.54 5.98
N ILE A 57 -6.58 6.76 5.73
CA ILE A 57 -7.90 6.86 6.36
C ILE A 57 -8.01 5.89 7.53
N SER A 58 -7.56 4.65 7.34
CA SER A 58 -7.55 3.63 8.38
C SER A 58 -6.38 2.67 8.21
N VAL A 59 -5.97 2.07 9.32
CA VAL A 59 -5.02 0.96 9.36
C VAL A 59 -5.61 -0.10 10.28
N ASP A 60 -5.94 -1.26 9.72
CA ASP A 60 -6.68 -2.31 10.40
C ASP A 60 -5.94 -3.65 10.27
N PRO A 61 -5.86 -4.48 11.33
CA PRO A 61 -5.44 -5.87 11.19
C PRO A 61 -6.56 -6.67 10.50
N VAL A 62 -6.27 -7.32 9.38
CA VAL A 62 -7.28 -8.04 8.57
C VAL A 62 -7.13 -9.56 8.61
N GLY A 63 -6.07 -10.07 9.24
CA GLY A 63 -5.88 -11.50 9.39
C GLY A 63 -4.50 -11.86 9.88
N LYS A 64 -4.22 -13.17 9.86
CA LYS A 64 -2.89 -13.71 10.14
C LYS A 64 -2.51 -14.70 9.05
N ILE A 65 -1.26 -14.64 8.60
CA ILE A 65 -0.69 -15.63 7.69
C ILE A 65 0.42 -16.40 8.37
N TRP A 66 0.60 -17.66 7.95
CA TRP A 66 1.75 -18.46 8.35
C TRP A 66 2.97 -18.03 7.54
N MET A 67 4.03 -17.63 8.23
CA MET A 67 5.34 -17.38 7.63
C MET A 67 6.26 -18.60 7.73
N SER A 68 5.94 -19.52 8.64
CA SER A 68 6.63 -20.79 8.90
C SER A 68 5.69 -21.65 9.77
N ASP A 69 5.94 -22.96 9.87
CA ASP A 69 5.11 -23.93 10.61
C ASP A 69 4.74 -23.53 12.05
N ARG A 70 5.52 -22.62 12.67
CA ARG A 70 5.30 -22.17 14.06
C ARG A 70 5.05 -20.67 14.22
N ARG A 71 5.07 -19.89 13.14
CA ARG A 71 4.98 -18.43 13.22
C ARG A 71 3.86 -17.88 12.35
N GLN A 72 2.84 -17.38 13.02
CA GLN A 72 1.84 -16.51 12.41
C GLN A 72 2.29 -15.04 12.51
N VAL A 73 1.98 -14.25 11.48
CA VAL A 73 2.16 -12.81 11.48
C VAL A 73 0.87 -12.12 11.08
N ILE A 74 0.61 -10.96 11.68
CA ILE A 74 -0.58 -10.15 11.38
C ILE A 74 -0.39 -9.52 10.00
N VAL A 75 -1.44 -9.58 9.18
CA VAL A 75 -1.55 -8.78 7.97
C VAL A 75 -2.29 -7.51 8.33
N TYR A 76 -1.65 -6.38 8.07
CA TYR A 76 -2.25 -5.06 8.18
C TYR A 76 -2.76 -4.61 6.83
N HIS A 77 -3.87 -3.88 6.87
CA HIS A 77 -4.52 -3.24 5.74
C HIS A 77 -4.57 -1.75 6.01
N ALA A 78 -3.88 -0.95 5.20
CA ALA A 78 -4.02 0.49 5.16
C ALA A 78 -4.92 0.91 4.00
N ARG A 79 -5.96 1.69 4.30
CA ARG A 79 -6.82 2.31 3.30
C ARG A 79 -6.44 3.77 3.15
N ALA A 80 -6.17 4.22 1.94
CA ALA A 80 -5.74 5.57 1.63
C ALA A 80 -6.52 6.19 0.47
N SER A 81 -6.60 7.51 0.44
CA SER A 81 -7.10 8.27 -0.69
C SER A 81 -6.03 9.23 -1.19
N LEU A 82 -6.01 9.46 -2.50
CA LEU A 82 -5.32 10.60 -3.09
C LEU A 82 -6.39 11.63 -3.40
N HIS A 83 -6.21 12.87 -2.93
CA HIS A 83 -7.20 13.94 -3.15
C HIS A 83 -7.23 14.42 -4.60
N THR A 84 -6.20 14.07 -5.39
CA THR A 84 -6.12 14.38 -6.82
C THR A 84 -6.99 13.43 -7.64
N PRO A 85 -8.05 13.93 -8.31
CA PRO A 85 -8.82 13.11 -9.24
C PRO A 85 -7.96 12.68 -10.43
N HIS A 86 -8.23 11.49 -10.98
CA HIS A 86 -7.53 10.94 -12.15
C HIS A 86 -6.01 10.75 -12.01
N HIS A 87 -5.49 10.59 -10.78
CA HIS A 87 -4.06 10.35 -10.58
C HIS A 87 -3.53 9.16 -11.40
N ASP A 88 -2.36 9.33 -12.03
CA ASP A 88 -1.67 8.33 -12.86
C ASP A 88 -1.51 6.94 -12.20
N LEU A 89 -1.48 6.87 -10.87
CA LEU A 89 -1.41 5.60 -10.14
C LEU A 89 -2.62 4.72 -10.37
N LYS A 90 -3.81 5.29 -10.57
CA LYS A 90 -5.02 4.53 -10.90
C LYS A 90 -4.90 3.90 -12.29
N GLN A 91 -4.42 4.68 -13.27
CA GLN A 91 -4.16 4.17 -14.63
C GLN A 91 -3.04 3.11 -14.64
N TYR A 92 -2.00 3.32 -13.84
CA TYR A 92 -0.92 2.36 -13.68
C TYR A 92 -1.41 1.04 -13.06
N TRP A 93 -2.25 1.11 -12.02
CA TRP A 93 -2.86 -0.07 -11.41
C TRP A 93 -3.75 -0.83 -12.39
N ILE A 94 -4.55 -0.15 -13.22
CA ILE A 94 -5.34 -0.82 -14.27
C ILE A 94 -4.44 -1.64 -15.21
N LYS A 95 -3.26 -1.11 -15.57
CA LYS A 95 -2.33 -1.76 -16.50
C LYS A 95 -1.47 -2.87 -15.89
N HIS A 96 -1.08 -2.74 -14.62
CA HIS A 96 -0.01 -3.56 -14.03
C HIS A 96 -0.37 -4.17 -12.67
N GLY A 97 -1.52 -3.80 -12.12
CA GLY A 97 -1.98 -4.24 -10.81
C GLY A 97 -2.79 -5.53 -10.86
N SER A 98 -3.49 -5.77 -9.76
CA SER A 98 -4.44 -6.87 -9.63
C SER A 98 -5.64 -6.41 -8.79
N PHE A 99 -6.78 -7.08 -8.94
CA PHE A 99 -7.94 -6.91 -8.07
C PHE A 99 -7.74 -7.52 -6.69
N ARG A 100 -6.65 -8.25 -6.48
CA ARG A 100 -6.35 -8.98 -5.24
C ARG A 100 -4.94 -8.69 -4.79
N THR A 101 -4.78 -8.61 -3.48
CA THR A 101 -3.46 -8.54 -2.88
C THR A 101 -2.81 -9.92 -2.89
N ARG A 102 -1.50 -9.97 -2.66
CA ARG A 102 -0.76 -11.22 -2.49
C ARG A 102 -1.15 -12.01 -1.22
N PHE A 103 -1.85 -11.37 -0.29
CA PHE A 103 -2.28 -11.96 0.98
C PHE A 103 -3.73 -12.45 0.95
N ASP A 104 -4.44 -12.21 -0.15
CA ASP A 104 -5.73 -12.83 -0.44
C ASP A 104 -5.52 -14.34 -0.64
N GLN A 105 -5.50 -15.08 0.47
CA GLN A 105 -5.48 -16.53 0.52
C GLN A 105 -6.89 -17.03 0.23
N ARG A 106 -7.21 -17.30 -1.03
CA ARG A 106 -8.32 -18.19 -1.32
C ARG A 106 -7.89 -19.63 -1.10
N VAL A 107 -8.63 -20.29 -0.22
CA VAL A 107 -8.84 -21.75 -0.21
C VAL A 107 -9.41 -22.17 -1.57
#